data_AF-A0A4Z1GUK0-F1
#
_entry.id   AF-A0A4Z1GUK0-F1
#
_cell.length_a   1.000
_cell.length_b   1.000
_cell.length_c   1.000
_cell.angle_alpha   90.00
_cell.angle_beta   90.00
_cell.angle_gamma   90.00
#
_symmetry.space_group_name_H-M   'P 1'
#
loop_
_entity.id
_entity.type
_entity.pdbx_description
1 polymer ?
#
loop_
_entity_poly.entity_id
_entity_poly.type
_entity_poly.pdbx_seq_one_letter_code
_entity_poly.pdbx_strand_id
1 'polypeptide(L)'
;MDNTPGSNVDSPIAVRSNRGCWTCRIRKKKCDEIQPGCSRCKDVNVECHYGPKPKWIDDPKFAKEELEKIKAVVAASASKKRAAFRARKNTGSISSVPKSPKSHSTNTSATTKIAKKGDDLPSVENVASVSAPPIEMDDDKPIEPKSPLFPKWIEDQEASLMMHYLDHVFFIQFRFHTPSLSSGRGWLLSLLTKTKPLYHAALSLSAFHRQSLLLEQESGQAEIDYLHELQHHYDLALKGLQDFIQTNNKNASEQGAFDGNIQILACMIQLISFELFNGGVSNWQVHLRAASELILVLHEVSNGSIPGPETLLTSSQCFNIPGAGSPESILSESLVSRDSAALDFFTGAIIWMDALACVSTGSHPWLSEFHNRLLSAKRPGSSKSDHKIQLASIMGCENWVMIMISEIAWLGTWRRKHESDSTIDFKQQLIFTEQNIRGRLESKNSKTLEELHALRSIHRGTPPFYVTELYNKHTILLITHIFACASLIYLQMVITDNLLPEDVDMMLHNTINAMRMIPNPQMFRGLVWPLSVAGCLASSKQDQEFFRETSRGAVTDSRSFGNSSSAFKILEKSWELQRREGRLIDCTMTIREMGSCILLV
;
A
#
# COMPACT_ATOMS: atom_id res chain seq x y z
N MET A 1 4.77 -73.89 11.34
CA MET A 1 5.45 -72.68 10.84
C MET A 1 4.39 -71.61 10.59
N ASP A 2 4.82 -70.36 10.48
CA ASP A 2 4.13 -69.20 9.91
C ASP A 2 2.89 -68.59 10.61
N ASN A 3 3.20 -67.52 11.37
CA ASN A 3 2.78 -66.13 11.09
C ASN A 3 1.29 -65.73 11.18
N THR A 4 0.99 -64.97 12.22
CA THR A 4 -0.15 -64.04 12.32
C THR A 4 0.27 -62.59 11.98
N PRO A 5 -0.42 -61.87 11.08
CA PRO A 5 -0.23 -60.43 10.88
C PRO A 5 -1.01 -59.60 11.93
N GLY A 6 -0.55 -58.37 12.20
CA GLY A 6 -1.04 -57.51 13.29
C GLY A 6 -2.20 -56.56 12.94
N SER A 7 -2.76 -55.93 13.99
CA SER A 7 -3.89 -55.00 13.92
C SER A 7 -3.47 -53.52 13.85
N ASN A 8 -4.06 -52.75 12.94
CA ASN A 8 -4.03 -51.28 12.98
C ASN A 8 -4.84 -50.75 14.18
N VAL A 9 -4.50 -49.53 14.64
CA VAL A 9 -5.20 -48.81 15.72
C VAL A 9 -5.78 -47.50 15.18
N ASP A 10 -7.10 -47.36 15.28
CA ASP A 10 -7.82 -46.15 14.85
C ASP A 10 -7.60 -44.95 15.80
N SER A 11 -7.67 -43.74 15.25
CA SER A 11 -7.62 -42.49 16.02
C SER A 11 -9.01 -42.07 16.53
N PRO A 12 -9.12 -41.45 17.72
CA PRO A 12 -10.40 -41.26 18.40
C PRO A 12 -11.26 -40.13 17.83
N ILE A 13 -12.56 -40.40 17.63
CA ILE A 13 -13.57 -39.44 17.19
C ILE A 13 -13.91 -38.46 18.33
N ALA A 14 -13.84 -37.16 18.07
CA ALA A 14 -14.05 -36.11 19.08
C ALA A 14 -15.53 -36.00 19.55
N VAL A 15 -15.81 -36.45 20.77
CA VAL A 15 -17.15 -36.39 21.39
C VAL A 15 -17.50 -34.95 21.79
N ARG A 16 -18.67 -34.45 21.35
CA ARG A 16 -19.19 -33.12 21.73
C ARG A 16 -19.68 -33.07 23.17
N SER A 17 -19.36 -31.99 23.92
CA SER A 17 -19.94 -31.75 25.26
C SER A 17 -21.46 -31.79 25.22
N ASN A 18 -22.05 -32.62 26.09
CA ASN A 18 -23.49 -32.78 26.22
C ASN A 18 -24.11 -31.88 27.32
N ARG A 19 -23.40 -30.82 27.75
CA ARG A 19 -23.85 -29.90 28.84
C ARG A 19 -24.27 -28.51 28.37
N GLY A 20 -23.80 -28.04 27.20
CA GLY A 20 -24.17 -26.73 26.64
C GLY A 20 -25.67 -26.52 26.41
N CYS A 21 -26.13 -25.27 26.53
CA CYS A 21 -27.55 -24.92 26.44
C CYS A 21 -28.18 -25.21 25.05
N TRP A 22 -29.49 -25.44 25.05
CA TRP A 22 -30.26 -25.79 23.87
C TRP A 22 -30.19 -24.71 22.77
N THR A 23 -30.23 -23.43 23.15
CA THR A 23 -30.04 -22.29 22.25
C THR A 23 -28.68 -22.34 21.53
N CYS A 24 -27.59 -22.71 22.22
CA CYS A 24 -26.28 -22.85 21.60
C CYS A 24 -26.20 -24.08 20.68
N ARG A 25 -26.85 -25.21 21.05
CA ARG A 25 -26.88 -26.43 20.23
C ARG A 25 -27.55 -26.18 18.87
N ILE A 26 -28.72 -25.57 18.84
CA ILE A 26 -29.46 -25.33 17.59
C ILE A 26 -28.75 -24.30 16.68
N ARG A 27 -28.10 -23.29 17.29
CA ARG A 27 -27.21 -22.34 16.60
C ARG A 27 -25.87 -22.97 16.16
N LYS A 28 -25.60 -24.23 16.50
CA LYS A 28 -24.33 -24.96 16.28
C LYS A 28 -23.09 -24.20 16.79
N LYS A 29 -23.18 -23.49 17.93
CA LYS A 29 -22.05 -22.75 18.54
C LYS A 29 -21.64 -23.36 19.89
N LYS A 30 -20.32 -23.44 20.16
CA LYS A 30 -19.78 -23.86 21.46
C LYS A 30 -20.32 -22.97 22.58
N CYS A 31 -20.85 -23.60 23.64
CA CYS A 31 -21.34 -22.94 24.85
C CYS A 31 -20.17 -22.69 25.84
N ASP A 32 -20.31 -21.72 26.74
CA ASP A 32 -19.42 -21.53 27.90
C ASP A 32 -19.98 -22.19 29.18
N GLU A 33 -21.19 -22.74 29.10
CA GLU A 33 -21.90 -23.48 30.16
C GLU A 33 -22.23 -22.63 31.43
N ILE A 34 -22.07 -21.30 31.34
CA ILE A 34 -22.42 -20.34 32.41
C ILE A 34 -23.95 -20.25 32.57
N GLN A 35 -24.41 -20.27 33.81
CA GLN A 35 -25.83 -20.14 34.21
C GLN A 35 -26.08 -18.81 34.95
N PRO A 36 -27.32 -18.28 35.01
CA PRO A 36 -28.55 -18.78 34.36
C PRO A 36 -28.59 -18.58 32.83
N GLY A 37 -27.56 -17.94 32.23
CA GLY A 37 -27.46 -17.80 30.78
C GLY A 37 -26.02 -17.62 30.33
N CYS A 38 -25.64 -18.29 29.25
CA CYS A 38 -24.29 -18.22 28.67
C CYS A 38 -24.01 -16.84 28.07
N SER A 39 -22.74 -16.44 28.03
CA SER A 39 -22.31 -15.15 27.48
C SER A 39 -22.76 -15.04 26.02
N ARG A 40 -22.56 -16.09 25.23
CA ARG A 40 -22.97 -16.19 23.81
C ARG A 40 -24.48 -16.12 23.52
N CYS A 41 -25.35 -16.12 24.53
CA CYS A 41 -26.77 -15.77 24.38
C CYS A 41 -27.05 -14.35 24.88
N LYS A 42 -26.46 -13.95 26.02
CA LYS A 42 -26.49 -12.56 26.53
C LYS A 42 -25.96 -11.54 25.52
N ASP A 43 -24.81 -11.81 24.91
CA ASP A 43 -24.11 -10.94 23.94
C ASP A 43 -24.91 -10.57 22.70
N VAL A 44 -25.90 -11.41 22.34
CA VAL A 44 -26.78 -11.25 21.18
C VAL A 44 -28.23 -11.01 21.57
N ASN A 45 -28.52 -10.89 22.87
CA ASN A 45 -29.86 -10.73 23.44
C ASN A 45 -30.87 -11.80 22.99
N VAL A 46 -30.45 -13.08 23.03
CA VAL A 46 -31.30 -14.25 22.75
C VAL A 46 -31.52 -15.05 24.05
N GLU A 47 -32.70 -15.63 24.22
CA GLU A 47 -33.04 -16.43 25.41
C GLU A 47 -32.18 -17.70 25.51
N CYS A 48 -31.78 -18.05 26.75
CA CYS A 48 -30.80 -19.10 27.01
C CYS A 48 -31.44 -20.31 27.71
N HIS A 49 -31.89 -21.29 26.93
CA HIS A 49 -32.61 -22.44 27.47
C HIS A 49 -31.65 -23.53 27.97
N TYR A 50 -31.51 -23.64 29.30
CA TYR A 50 -30.97 -24.80 30.01
C TYR A 50 -32.11 -25.67 30.58
N GLY A 51 -31.78 -26.88 31.04
CA GLY A 51 -32.76 -27.79 31.66
C GLY A 51 -33.46 -28.72 30.66
N PRO A 52 -34.77 -29.01 30.82
CA PRO A 52 -35.48 -30.00 30.00
C PRO A 52 -35.50 -29.62 28.51
N LYS A 53 -35.62 -30.63 27.64
CA LYS A 53 -35.62 -30.46 26.18
C LYS A 53 -36.80 -29.57 25.75
N PRO A 54 -36.56 -28.42 25.08
CA PRO A 54 -37.64 -27.59 24.54
C PRO A 54 -38.35 -28.28 23.37
N LYS A 55 -39.68 -28.10 23.28
CA LYS A 55 -40.54 -28.72 22.24
C LYS A 55 -40.09 -28.46 20.80
N TRP A 56 -39.41 -27.34 20.56
CA TRP A 56 -38.86 -26.99 19.24
C TRP A 56 -37.60 -27.80 18.84
N ILE A 57 -37.18 -28.79 19.62
CA ILE A 57 -36.08 -29.74 19.26
C ILE A 57 -36.63 -31.15 18.95
N ASP A 58 -37.94 -31.38 19.12
CA ASP A 58 -38.55 -32.67 18.80
C ASP A 58 -38.89 -32.82 17.30
N ASP A 59 -39.17 -31.71 16.61
CA ASP A 59 -39.48 -31.67 15.17
C ASP A 59 -38.44 -30.82 14.41
N PRO A 60 -37.81 -31.34 13.33
CA PRO A 60 -36.94 -30.56 12.44
C PRO A 60 -37.56 -29.26 11.88
N LYS A 61 -38.88 -29.22 11.70
CA LYS A 61 -39.62 -28.03 11.24
C LYS A 61 -39.64 -26.94 12.32
N PHE A 62 -40.07 -27.26 13.54
CA PHE A 62 -40.06 -26.30 14.64
C PHE A 62 -38.64 -25.87 15.01
N ALA A 63 -37.66 -26.77 14.87
CA ALA A 63 -36.24 -26.43 15.01
C ALA A 63 -35.80 -25.37 13.97
N LYS A 64 -36.19 -25.54 12.71
CA LYS A 64 -35.91 -24.56 11.65
C LYS A 64 -36.59 -23.22 11.93
N GLU A 65 -37.87 -23.22 12.29
CA GLU A 65 -38.63 -22.01 12.62
C GLU A 65 -38.02 -21.23 13.80
N GLU A 66 -37.64 -21.92 14.87
CA GLU A 66 -37.01 -21.27 16.04
C GLU A 66 -35.60 -20.75 15.71
N LEU A 67 -34.83 -21.45 14.87
CA LEU A 67 -33.52 -21.00 14.42
C LEU A 67 -33.61 -19.70 13.59
N GLU A 68 -34.64 -19.53 12.76
CA GLU A 68 -34.84 -18.28 12.01
C GLU A 68 -35.28 -17.12 12.93
N LYS A 69 -36.14 -17.35 13.94
CA LYS A 69 -36.43 -16.33 14.97
C LYS A 69 -35.16 -15.88 15.69
N ILE A 70 -34.34 -16.84 16.11
CA ILE A 70 -33.06 -16.61 16.77
C ILE A 70 -32.11 -15.80 15.87
N LYS A 71 -32.00 -16.13 14.57
CA LYS A 71 -31.21 -15.36 13.60
C LYS A 71 -31.69 -13.91 13.48
N ALA A 72 -33.01 -13.68 13.41
CA ALA A 72 -33.57 -12.33 13.33
C ALA A 72 -33.22 -11.48 14.55
N VAL A 73 -33.31 -12.04 15.76
CA VAL A 73 -32.90 -11.37 17.01
C VAL A 73 -31.39 -11.07 17.03
N VAL A 74 -30.54 -12.01 16.60
CA VAL A 74 -29.09 -11.80 16.47
C VAL A 74 -28.78 -10.66 15.49
N ALA A 75 -29.45 -10.62 14.32
CA ALA A 75 -29.26 -9.59 13.31
C ALA A 75 -29.70 -8.20 13.79
N ALA A 76 -30.85 -8.11 14.48
CA ALA A 76 -31.32 -6.88 15.11
C ALA A 76 -30.33 -6.37 16.17
N SER A 77 -29.84 -7.25 17.04
CA SER A 77 -28.83 -6.93 18.06
C SER A 77 -27.51 -6.45 17.45
N ALA A 78 -27.04 -7.08 16.36
CA ALA A 78 -25.84 -6.66 15.63
C ALA A 78 -26.01 -5.27 15.00
N SER A 79 -27.16 -4.99 14.38
CA SER A 79 -27.47 -3.67 13.81
C SER A 79 -27.60 -2.59 14.91
N LYS A 80 -28.22 -2.90 16.05
CA LYS A 80 -28.30 -1.98 17.20
C LYS A 80 -26.92 -1.66 17.79
N LYS A 81 -26.03 -2.66 17.90
CA LYS A 81 -24.62 -2.45 18.30
C LYS A 81 -23.86 -1.57 17.29
N ARG A 82 -24.01 -1.81 15.98
CA ARG A 82 -23.39 -0.98 14.92
C ARG A 82 -23.89 0.48 14.96
N ALA A 83 -25.18 0.71 15.19
CA ALA A 83 -25.74 2.05 15.36
C ALA A 83 -25.19 2.76 16.61
N ALA A 84 -25.15 2.07 17.77
CA ALA A 84 -24.61 2.63 19.01
C ALA A 84 -23.10 2.96 18.92
N PHE A 85 -22.33 2.16 18.19
CA PHE A 85 -20.91 2.45 17.91
C PHE A 85 -20.74 3.71 17.06
N ARG A 86 -21.53 3.85 15.98
CA ARG A 86 -21.55 5.08 15.15
C ARG A 86 -21.92 6.32 15.97
N ALA A 87 -22.94 6.22 16.82
CA ALA A 87 -23.36 7.33 17.68
C ALA A 87 -22.24 7.79 18.64
N ARG A 88 -21.53 6.85 19.27
CA ARG A 88 -20.39 7.17 20.17
C ARG A 88 -19.19 7.81 19.45
N LYS A 89 -19.02 7.59 18.14
CA LYS A 89 -17.94 8.20 17.36
C LYS A 89 -18.17 9.71 17.09
N ASN A 90 -19.42 10.17 17.10
CA ASN A 90 -19.75 11.58 16.82
C ASN A 90 -19.58 12.53 18.04
N THR A 91 -19.37 12.01 19.25
CA THR A 91 -19.41 12.82 20.50
C THR A 91 -18.08 12.84 21.25
N GLY A 92 -16.95 12.59 20.57
CA GLY A 92 -15.65 12.40 21.21
C GLY A 92 -14.49 13.06 20.48
N SER A 93 -14.22 14.33 20.80
CA SER A 93 -12.96 15.01 20.51
C SER A 93 -12.61 15.96 21.67
N ILE A 94 -11.32 16.22 21.86
CA ILE A 94 -10.73 17.07 22.92
C ILE A 94 -10.95 16.55 24.36
N SER A 95 -9.94 15.90 24.95
CA SER A 95 -9.15 16.48 26.07
C SER A 95 -8.10 15.51 26.66
N SER A 96 -7.27 16.07 27.54
CA SER A 96 -6.02 15.63 28.17
C SER A 96 -5.99 14.33 29.00
N VAL A 97 -4.76 13.84 29.19
CA VAL A 97 -4.36 12.77 30.12
C VAL A 97 -4.20 13.29 31.56
N PRO A 98 -4.73 12.59 32.58
CA PRO A 98 -4.28 12.70 33.98
C PRO A 98 -3.20 11.65 34.31
N LYS A 99 -2.15 12.04 35.05
CA LYS A 99 -1.12 11.12 35.62
C LYS A 99 -1.41 10.85 37.10
N SER A 100 -1.20 9.61 37.57
CA SER A 100 -0.81 9.25 38.96
C SER A 100 -0.48 7.74 39.03
N PRO A 101 -0.05 7.16 40.17
CA PRO A 101 1.34 7.21 40.62
C PRO A 101 2.00 5.81 40.78
N LYS A 102 3.28 5.79 41.16
CA LYS A 102 4.07 4.56 41.39
C LYS A 102 3.67 3.82 42.68
N SER A 103 3.88 2.51 42.70
CA SER A 103 4.05 1.71 43.93
C SER A 103 5.31 0.83 43.83
N HIS A 104 6.01 0.62 44.94
CA HIS A 104 7.19 -0.24 45.03
C HIS A 104 6.81 -1.69 45.39
N SER A 105 7.58 -2.65 44.88
CA SER A 105 7.87 -3.90 45.60
C SER A 105 9.25 -4.43 45.19
N THR A 106 10.20 -4.42 46.11
CA THR A 106 11.55 -5.00 45.95
C THR A 106 11.53 -6.52 46.14
N ASN A 107 12.54 -7.23 45.62
CA ASN A 107 13.35 -8.11 46.47
C ASN A 107 14.73 -8.47 45.88
N THR A 108 15.73 -8.42 46.75
CA THR A 108 17.14 -8.88 46.65
C THR A 108 17.18 -10.44 46.63
N SER A 109 18.23 -11.18 46.24
CA SER A 109 19.70 -11.12 46.49
C SER A 109 20.49 -11.86 45.37
N ALA A 110 21.72 -11.50 44.96
CA ALA A 110 23.05 -11.80 45.56
C ALA A 110 23.28 -13.31 45.88
N THR A 111 24.42 -13.98 45.59
CA THR A 111 25.88 -13.64 45.59
C THR A 111 26.65 -14.34 44.41
N THR A 112 27.79 -13.89 43.83
CA THR A 112 29.21 -13.84 44.29
C THR A 112 29.77 -15.17 44.92
N LYS A 113 31.02 -15.66 44.72
CA LYS A 113 32.29 -15.11 44.13
C LYS A 113 33.37 -16.22 43.80
N ILE A 114 34.14 -16.05 42.71
CA ILE A 114 35.61 -16.26 42.48
C ILE A 114 36.42 -17.35 43.23
N ALA A 115 37.19 -18.20 42.50
CA ALA A 115 38.66 -18.49 42.64
C ALA A 115 39.13 -19.72 41.81
N LYS A 116 40.44 -20.09 41.71
CA LYS A 116 41.65 -19.46 41.08
C LYS A 116 42.82 -20.50 41.07
N LYS A 117 43.87 -20.29 40.25
CA LYS A 117 45.05 -21.17 39.95
C LYS A 117 44.78 -22.30 38.92
N GLY A 118 45.76 -22.76 38.13
CA GLY A 118 47.22 -22.49 38.12
C GLY A 118 48.01 -23.69 38.67
N ASP A 119 49.22 -24.02 38.20
CA ASP A 119 50.13 -23.35 37.24
C ASP A 119 50.59 -24.49 36.22
N ASP A 120 51.60 -24.55 35.33
CA ASP A 120 52.80 -23.78 34.92
C ASP A 120 53.30 -24.31 33.50
N LEU A 121 54.55 -24.10 33.05
CA LEU A 121 55.14 -24.52 31.73
C LEU A 121 56.45 -25.38 31.87
N PRO A 122 56.95 -26.08 30.81
CA PRO A 122 58.20 -25.59 30.17
C PRO A 122 58.33 -25.85 28.64
N SER A 123 59.35 -25.23 28.04
CA SER A 123 59.63 -25.17 26.59
C SER A 123 60.94 -25.84 26.15
N VAL A 124 61.01 -26.38 24.93
CA VAL A 124 62.25 -26.65 24.18
C VAL A 124 62.04 -26.35 22.68
N GLU A 125 63.06 -25.85 22.00
CA GLU A 125 63.05 -25.43 20.59
C GLU A 125 63.52 -26.55 19.64
N ASN A 126 63.05 -26.58 18.37
CA ASN A 126 63.93 -26.41 17.19
C ASN A 126 63.22 -26.51 15.81
N VAL A 127 63.44 -25.46 15.00
CA VAL A 127 63.78 -25.43 13.56
C VAL A 127 63.27 -26.53 12.60
N ALA A 128 62.32 -26.11 11.74
CA ALA A 128 62.16 -26.36 10.30
C ALA A 128 62.15 -27.79 9.70
N SER A 129 61.08 -28.08 8.95
CA SER A 129 61.17 -28.56 7.55
C SER A 129 59.85 -28.31 6.80
N VAL A 130 59.92 -28.10 5.48
CA VAL A 130 58.73 -27.92 4.61
C VAL A 130 58.43 -29.23 3.91
N SER A 131 57.25 -29.80 4.14
CA SER A 131 56.68 -30.88 3.32
C SER A 131 55.19 -31.00 3.58
N ALA A 132 54.37 -30.85 2.53
CA ALA A 132 52.93 -31.01 2.58
C ALA A 132 52.52 -32.31 1.90
N PRO A 133 51.92 -33.25 2.65
CA PRO A 133 50.85 -34.09 2.12
C PRO A 133 49.74 -34.29 3.18
N PRO A 134 48.71 -35.09 2.85
CA PRO A 134 47.71 -34.86 1.81
C PRO A 134 46.39 -34.33 2.44
N ILE A 135 45.32 -34.19 1.65
CA ILE A 135 43.99 -33.89 2.18
C ILE A 135 43.39 -35.19 2.75
N GLU A 136 43.30 -35.30 4.06
CA GLU A 136 42.41 -36.27 4.72
C GLU A 136 41.02 -35.63 4.94
N MET A 137 39.97 -36.39 4.68
CA MET A 137 38.59 -35.99 4.94
C MET A 137 38.21 -36.37 6.36
N ASP A 138 38.20 -35.38 7.26
CA ASP A 138 37.69 -35.53 8.64
C ASP A 138 36.17 -35.34 8.63
N ASP A 139 35.42 -36.43 8.80
CA ASP A 139 33.95 -36.45 8.81
C ASP A 139 33.37 -36.09 10.19
N ASP A 140 32.08 -35.77 10.23
CA ASP A 140 31.28 -35.62 11.47
C ASP A 140 31.83 -34.69 12.58
N LYS A 141 31.98 -33.41 12.24
CA LYS A 141 31.48 -32.36 13.14
C LYS A 141 30.02 -32.06 12.79
N PRO A 142 29.04 -32.33 13.68
CA PRO A 142 27.66 -31.95 13.42
C PRO A 142 27.56 -30.43 13.36
N ILE A 143 27.40 -29.90 12.15
CA ILE A 143 27.12 -28.48 11.93
C ILE A 143 25.73 -28.23 12.49
N GLU A 144 25.64 -27.64 13.70
CA GLU A 144 24.37 -27.17 14.22
C GLU A 144 23.68 -26.28 13.17
N PRO A 145 22.44 -26.60 12.75
CA PRO A 145 21.77 -25.82 11.74
C PRO A 145 21.54 -24.41 12.29
N LYS A 146 22.26 -23.45 11.71
CA LYS A 146 22.14 -22.01 11.99
C LYS A 146 20.64 -21.65 12.04
N SER A 147 20.27 -20.89 13.06
CA SER A 147 18.88 -20.58 13.48
C SER A 147 17.87 -20.57 12.33
N PRO A 148 16.71 -21.23 12.47
CA PRO A 148 15.79 -21.47 11.36
C PRO A 148 15.47 -20.17 10.61
N LEU A 149 15.63 -20.23 9.28
CA LEU A 149 15.47 -19.09 8.37
C LEU A 149 14.06 -18.46 8.43
N PHE A 150 13.08 -19.22 8.92
CA PHE A 150 11.73 -18.75 9.21
C PHE A 150 11.54 -18.57 10.72
N PRO A 151 11.02 -17.42 11.18
CA PRO A 151 10.69 -17.22 12.59
C PRO A 151 9.68 -18.26 13.09
N LYS A 152 9.89 -18.82 14.28
CA LYS A 152 9.03 -19.82 14.95
C LYS A 152 7.60 -19.33 15.30
N TRP A 153 7.18 -18.17 14.82
CA TRP A 153 5.87 -17.57 15.06
C TRP A 153 4.97 -17.50 13.82
N ILE A 154 5.45 -17.93 12.64
CA ILE A 154 4.66 -18.04 11.41
C ILE A 154 3.99 -19.43 11.38
N GLU A 155 2.67 -19.46 11.23
CA GLU A 155 1.90 -20.70 11.04
C GLU A 155 1.76 -21.07 9.55
N ASP A 156 1.49 -22.34 9.22
CA ASP A 156 1.41 -22.82 7.82
C ASP A 156 0.36 -22.08 6.98
N GLN A 157 -0.78 -21.74 7.59
CA GLN A 157 -1.84 -20.93 6.97
C GLN A 157 -1.38 -19.49 6.71
N GLU A 158 -0.66 -18.89 7.66
CA GLU A 158 -0.07 -17.55 7.51
C GLU A 158 1.01 -17.53 6.42
N ALA A 159 1.81 -18.60 6.30
CA ALA A 159 2.78 -18.77 5.21
C ALA A 159 2.10 -18.84 3.83
N SER A 160 0.95 -19.52 3.72
CA SER A 160 0.12 -19.54 2.50
C SER A 160 -0.38 -18.14 2.12
N LEU A 161 -0.79 -17.33 3.10
CA LEU A 161 -1.16 -15.92 2.87
C LEU A 161 0.06 -15.05 2.51
N MET A 162 1.23 -15.27 3.11
CA MET A 162 2.45 -14.54 2.77
C MET A 162 2.90 -14.81 1.31
N MET A 163 2.81 -16.05 0.84
CA MET A 163 3.09 -16.36 -0.57
C MET A 163 2.05 -15.70 -1.49
N HIS A 164 0.76 -15.74 -1.14
CA HIS A 164 -0.31 -15.05 -1.88
C HIS A 164 -0.08 -13.53 -1.99
N TYR A 165 0.50 -12.90 -0.96
CA TYR A 165 0.94 -11.51 -1.03
C TYR A 165 2.03 -11.32 -2.09
N LEU A 166 3.10 -12.12 -2.02
CA LEU A 166 4.30 -11.99 -2.86
C LEU A 166 4.05 -12.37 -4.34
N ASP A 167 3.15 -13.30 -4.60
CA ASP A 167 2.88 -13.82 -5.95
C ASP A 167 1.73 -13.10 -6.66
N HIS A 168 0.80 -12.47 -5.91
CA HIS A 168 -0.38 -11.83 -6.48
C HIS A 168 -0.59 -10.39 -6.00
N VAL A 169 -0.76 -10.17 -4.69
CA VAL A 169 -1.21 -8.85 -4.17
C VAL A 169 -0.19 -7.75 -4.46
N PHE A 170 1.10 -8.03 -4.29
CA PHE A 170 2.18 -7.08 -4.59
C PHE A 170 2.18 -6.62 -6.06
N PHE A 171 1.86 -7.51 -7.01
CA PHE A 171 1.74 -7.17 -8.44
C PHE A 171 0.37 -6.59 -8.83
N ILE A 172 -0.57 -6.49 -7.88
CA ILE A 172 -1.76 -5.66 -8.00
C ILE A 172 -1.48 -4.25 -7.48
N GLN A 173 -0.75 -4.15 -6.36
CA GLN A 173 -0.33 -2.91 -5.69
C GLN A 173 0.70 -2.12 -6.49
N PHE A 174 1.66 -2.80 -7.14
CA PHE A 174 2.73 -2.22 -7.94
C PHE A 174 2.77 -2.88 -9.33
N ARG A 175 1.68 -2.70 -10.09
CA ARG A 175 1.40 -3.44 -11.35
C ARG A 175 2.49 -3.34 -12.42
N PHE A 176 3.25 -2.26 -12.43
CA PHE A 176 4.34 -2.04 -13.39
C PHE A 176 5.74 -2.12 -12.75
N HIS A 177 5.85 -2.71 -11.55
CA HIS A 177 7.15 -2.87 -10.89
C HIS A 177 8.07 -3.80 -11.67
N THR A 178 9.25 -3.28 -12.02
CA THR A 178 10.29 -4.00 -12.73
C THR A 178 11.54 -4.06 -11.85
N PRO A 179 11.74 -5.14 -11.07
CA PRO A 179 12.87 -5.24 -10.16
C PRO A 179 14.19 -5.30 -10.93
N SER A 180 15.18 -4.49 -10.53
CA SER A 180 16.53 -4.62 -11.08
C SER A 180 17.15 -5.95 -10.65
N LEU A 181 17.99 -6.54 -11.52
CA LEU A 181 18.75 -7.76 -11.18
C LEU A 181 19.65 -7.57 -9.95
N SER A 182 20.04 -6.32 -9.65
CA SER A 182 20.88 -5.94 -8.51
C SER A 182 20.14 -5.82 -7.16
N SER A 183 18.82 -5.64 -7.15
CA SER A 183 18.03 -5.38 -5.93
C SER A 183 16.95 -6.42 -5.66
N GLY A 184 16.28 -6.91 -6.72
CA GLY A 184 15.22 -7.90 -6.62
C GLY A 184 14.09 -7.51 -5.67
N ARG A 185 13.51 -8.51 -4.99
CA ARG A 185 12.50 -8.34 -3.92
C ARG A 185 12.95 -8.92 -2.58
N GLY A 186 14.25 -9.21 -2.41
CA GLY A 186 14.80 -9.82 -1.18
C GLY A 186 14.71 -8.92 0.06
N TRP A 187 14.70 -7.60 -0.14
CA TRP A 187 14.43 -6.61 0.90
C TRP A 187 12.98 -6.72 1.42
N LEU A 188 11.99 -6.94 0.55
CA LEU A 188 10.57 -7.04 0.91
C LEU A 188 10.30 -8.26 1.81
N LEU A 189 10.80 -9.45 1.42
CA LEU A 189 10.70 -10.65 2.26
C LEU A 189 11.45 -10.49 3.59
N SER A 190 12.60 -9.78 3.57
CA SER A 190 13.35 -9.47 4.79
C SER A 190 12.61 -8.51 5.72
N LEU A 191 11.78 -7.59 5.21
CA LEU A 191 10.96 -6.71 6.04
C LEU A 191 9.74 -7.47 6.58
N LEU A 192 9.04 -8.25 5.75
CA LEU A 192 7.91 -9.07 6.17
C LEU A 192 8.26 -10.03 7.32
N THR A 193 9.43 -10.69 7.24
CA THR A 193 9.86 -11.65 8.29
C THR A 193 10.43 -11.00 9.55
N LYS A 194 10.91 -9.75 9.48
CA LYS A 194 11.38 -8.97 10.66
C LYS A 194 10.26 -8.19 11.35
N THR A 195 9.30 -7.66 10.60
CA THR A 195 8.39 -6.60 11.05
C THR A 195 6.97 -7.13 11.23
N LYS A 196 6.64 -7.62 12.44
CA LYS A 196 5.34 -8.24 12.72
C LYS A 196 4.08 -7.42 12.35
N PRO A 197 3.99 -6.09 12.52
CA PRO A 197 2.82 -5.35 12.03
C PRO A 197 2.73 -5.28 10.50
N LEU A 198 3.86 -5.18 9.79
CA LEU A 198 3.91 -5.22 8.33
C LEU A 198 3.46 -6.58 7.80
N TYR A 199 3.89 -7.65 8.47
CA TYR A 199 3.50 -9.03 8.16
C TYR A 199 1.98 -9.19 8.16
N HIS A 200 1.32 -8.89 9.28
CA HIS A 200 -0.13 -9.02 9.36
C HIS A 200 -0.86 -8.01 8.46
N ALA A 201 -0.27 -6.85 8.14
CA ALA A 201 -0.85 -5.95 7.14
C ALA A 201 -0.89 -6.61 5.75
N ALA A 202 0.21 -7.21 5.31
CA ALA A 202 0.29 -7.98 4.06
C ALA A 202 -0.61 -9.23 4.06
N LEU A 203 -0.79 -9.89 5.20
CA LEU A 203 -1.74 -10.99 5.34
C LEU A 203 -3.20 -10.52 5.23
N SER A 204 -3.56 -9.39 5.85
CA SER A 204 -4.93 -8.85 5.77
C SER A 204 -5.32 -8.49 4.34
N LEU A 205 -4.39 -7.94 3.55
CA LEU A 205 -4.56 -7.70 2.12
C LEU A 205 -4.69 -8.99 1.30
N SER A 206 -4.02 -10.07 1.73
CA SER A 206 -4.08 -11.37 1.06
C SER A 206 -5.38 -12.11 1.35
N ALA A 207 -5.86 -12.07 2.58
CA ALA A 207 -7.19 -12.57 2.96
C ALA A 207 -8.29 -11.77 2.22
N PHE A 208 -8.17 -10.44 2.15
CA PHE A 208 -9.10 -9.59 1.39
C PHE A 208 -9.07 -9.89 -0.12
N HIS A 209 -7.89 -10.06 -0.73
CA HIS A 209 -7.81 -10.47 -2.13
C HIS A 209 -8.42 -11.87 -2.36
N ARG A 210 -8.10 -12.87 -1.50
CA ARG A 210 -8.72 -14.21 -1.58
C ARG A 210 -10.24 -14.14 -1.46
N GLN A 211 -10.78 -13.36 -0.52
CA GLN A 211 -12.22 -13.16 -0.37
C GLN A 211 -12.84 -12.57 -1.66
N SER A 212 -12.20 -11.56 -2.27
CA SER A 212 -12.70 -10.93 -3.50
C SER A 212 -12.76 -11.87 -4.71
N LEU A 213 -11.98 -12.95 -4.72
CA LEU A 213 -12.01 -13.99 -5.75
C LEU A 213 -13.15 -15.01 -5.53
N LEU A 214 -13.52 -15.26 -4.26
CA LEU A 214 -14.48 -16.28 -3.86
C LEU A 214 -15.93 -15.80 -3.79
N LEU A 215 -16.16 -14.50 -3.60
CA LEU A 215 -17.50 -13.87 -3.61
C LEU A 215 -18.28 -14.09 -4.94
N GLU A 216 -17.59 -14.49 -6.01
CA GLU A 216 -18.19 -14.83 -7.31
C GLU A 216 -18.46 -16.34 -7.49
N GLN A 217 -18.00 -17.19 -6.57
CA GLN A 217 -17.99 -18.66 -6.74
C GLN A 217 -18.71 -19.41 -5.61
N GLU A 218 -18.58 -18.99 -4.35
CA GLU A 218 -19.17 -19.69 -3.20
C GLU A 218 -19.82 -18.70 -2.20
N SER A 219 -21.08 -18.97 -1.81
CA SER A 219 -21.75 -18.26 -0.71
C SER A 219 -21.93 -19.20 0.48
N GLY A 220 -21.54 -18.77 1.68
CA GLY A 220 -21.68 -19.60 2.89
C GLY A 220 -20.64 -19.36 3.98
N GLN A 221 -20.20 -20.45 4.60
CA GLN A 221 -19.34 -20.40 5.80
C GLN A 221 -17.91 -19.92 5.48
N ALA A 222 -17.35 -20.27 4.31
CA ALA A 222 -16.01 -19.85 3.89
C ALA A 222 -15.87 -18.32 3.79
N GLU A 223 -16.86 -17.63 3.22
CA GLU A 223 -16.92 -16.16 3.15
C GLU A 223 -16.80 -15.51 4.54
N ILE A 224 -17.52 -16.07 5.51
CA ILE A 224 -17.52 -15.61 6.91
C ILE A 224 -16.15 -15.86 7.57
N ASP A 225 -15.50 -16.97 7.26
CA ASP A 225 -14.21 -17.32 7.85
C ASP A 225 -13.06 -16.50 7.24
N TYR A 226 -13.08 -16.20 5.94
CA TYR A 226 -12.15 -15.23 5.34
C TYR A 226 -12.37 -13.80 5.84
N LEU A 227 -13.62 -13.38 6.09
CA LEU A 227 -13.91 -12.09 6.75
C LEU A 227 -13.33 -12.03 8.17
N HIS A 228 -13.37 -13.13 8.93
CA HIS A 228 -12.73 -13.20 10.24
C HIS A 228 -11.19 -13.20 10.14
N GLU A 229 -10.59 -13.91 9.18
CA GLU A 229 -9.14 -13.95 8.92
C GLU A 229 -8.59 -12.56 8.53
N LEU A 230 -9.29 -11.88 7.62
CA LEU A 230 -9.04 -10.48 7.23
C LEU A 230 -9.06 -9.54 8.44
N GLN A 231 -10.17 -9.54 9.20
CA GLN A 231 -10.32 -8.66 10.35
C GLN A 231 -9.28 -8.96 11.43
N HIS A 232 -8.97 -10.23 11.67
CA HIS A 232 -7.98 -10.66 12.65
C HIS A 232 -6.59 -10.11 12.32
N HIS A 233 -6.11 -10.29 11.09
CA HIS A 233 -4.81 -9.78 10.68
C HIS A 233 -4.79 -8.24 10.60
N TYR A 234 -5.90 -7.58 10.22
CA TYR A 234 -6.00 -6.13 10.22
C TYR A 234 -5.93 -5.53 11.64
N ASP A 235 -6.66 -6.12 12.60
CA ASP A 235 -6.62 -5.71 14.01
C ASP A 235 -5.23 -5.93 14.63
N LEU A 236 -4.56 -7.05 14.30
CA LEU A 236 -3.18 -7.32 14.69
C LEU A 236 -2.18 -6.34 14.08
N ALA A 237 -2.36 -5.96 12.80
CA ALA A 237 -1.52 -4.99 12.12
C ALA A 237 -1.63 -3.60 12.75
N LEU A 238 -2.86 -3.11 12.97
CA LEU A 238 -3.09 -1.80 13.59
C LEU A 238 -2.57 -1.73 15.02
N LYS A 239 -2.89 -2.73 15.86
CA LYS A 239 -2.39 -2.77 17.24
C LYS A 239 -0.87 -2.91 17.29
N GLY A 240 -0.33 -3.85 16.51
CA GLY A 240 1.12 -4.07 16.42
C GLY A 240 1.87 -2.83 15.97
N LEU A 241 1.30 -2.03 15.05
CA LEU A 241 1.90 -0.78 14.59
C LEU A 241 1.88 0.30 15.69
N GLN A 242 0.80 0.41 16.46
CA GLN A 242 0.71 1.34 17.60
C GLN A 242 1.72 0.99 18.70
N ASP A 243 1.88 -0.30 19.02
CA ASP A 243 2.86 -0.79 19.99
C ASP A 243 4.30 -0.63 19.46
N PHE A 244 4.52 -0.83 18.16
CA PHE A 244 5.82 -0.66 17.50
C PHE A 244 6.26 0.81 17.43
N ILE A 245 5.39 1.75 17.04
CA ILE A 245 5.71 3.19 17.05
C ILE A 245 6.07 3.67 18.46
N GLN A 246 5.30 3.25 19.48
CA GLN A 246 5.61 3.54 20.88
C GLN A 246 6.93 2.95 21.38
N THR A 247 7.47 1.95 20.68
CA THR A 247 8.76 1.33 20.99
C THR A 247 9.88 2.01 20.21
N ASN A 248 9.70 2.27 18.91
CA ASN A 248 10.68 2.96 18.08
C ASN A 248 10.99 4.38 18.58
N ASN A 249 9.96 5.11 19.05
CA ASN A 249 10.11 6.44 19.66
C ASN A 249 10.90 6.44 21.00
N LYS A 250 11.36 5.26 21.47
CA LYS A 250 12.21 5.08 22.65
C LYS A 250 13.57 4.46 22.31
N ASN A 251 13.87 4.20 21.03
CA ASN A 251 15.17 3.68 20.62
C ASN A 251 16.26 4.74 20.84
N ALA A 252 17.27 4.39 21.64
CA ALA A 252 18.41 5.25 21.94
C ALA A 252 19.53 5.18 20.87
N SER A 253 19.33 4.40 19.81
CA SER A 253 20.23 4.31 18.66
C SER A 253 19.58 4.97 17.46
N GLU A 254 20.29 5.92 16.84
CA GLU A 254 19.82 6.67 15.66
C GLU A 254 19.55 5.73 14.48
N GLN A 255 20.46 4.81 14.19
CA GLN A 255 20.26 3.76 13.18
C GLN A 255 19.04 2.88 13.50
N GLY A 256 18.89 2.44 14.76
CA GLY A 256 17.73 1.64 15.16
C GLY A 256 16.39 2.38 15.04
N ALA A 257 16.39 3.69 15.26
CA ALA A 257 15.22 4.55 15.04
C ALA A 257 14.94 4.75 13.54
N PHE A 258 15.96 4.92 12.72
CA PHE A 258 15.88 5.04 11.25
C PHE A 258 15.34 3.76 10.60
N ASP A 259 15.91 2.60 10.93
CA ASP A 259 15.46 1.30 10.44
C ASP A 259 14.01 1.01 10.84
N GLY A 260 13.63 1.40 12.07
CA GLY A 260 12.25 1.32 12.55
C GLY A 260 11.31 2.29 11.84
N ASN A 261 11.77 3.47 11.43
CA ASN A 261 10.98 4.42 10.66
C ASN A 261 10.72 3.92 9.22
N ILE A 262 11.69 3.26 8.58
CA ILE A 262 11.45 2.57 7.29
C ILE A 262 10.39 1.47 7.44
N GLN A 263 10.43 0.71 8.54
CA GLN A 263 9.43 -0.32 8.87
C GLN A 263 8.03 0.26 9.13
N ILE A 264 7.94 1.42 9.79
CA ILE A 264 6.68 2.15 9.98
C ILE A 264 6.13 2.66 8.64
N LEU A 265 6.99 3.22 7.78
CA LEU A 265 6.62 3.68 6.44
C LEU A 265 6.06 2.54 5.56
N ALA A 266 6.71 1.37 5.63
CA ALA A 266 6.24 0.15 4.98
C ALA A 266 4.82 -0.23 5.46
N CYS A 267 4.56 -0.18 6.78
CA CYS A 267 3.24 -0.48 7.34
C CYS A 267 2.18 0.54 6.88
N MET A 268 2.53 1.83 6.84
CA MET A 268 1.62 2.88 6.37
C MET A 268 1.20 2.66 4.92
N ILE A 269 2.11 2.24 4.04
CA ILE A 269 1.81 1.91 2.64
C ILE A 269 0.82 0.74 2.51
N GLN A 270 0.94 -0.29 3.35
CA GLN A 270 -0.06 -1.37 3.36
C GLN A 270 -1.43 -0.90 3.88
N LEU A 271 -1.48 0.01 4.84
CA LEU A 271 -2.75 0.60 5.32
C LEU A 271 -3.40 1.52 4.28
N ILE A 272 -2.63 2.37 3.58
CA ILE A 272 -3.13 3.15 2.43
C ILE A 272 -3.68 2.21 1.35
N SER A 273 -2.96 1.12 1.07
CA SER A 273 -3.36 0.13 0.08
C SER A 273 -4.63 -0.64 0.48
N PHE A 274 -4.82 -0.91 1.78
CA PHE A 274 -6.05 -1.52 2.28
C PHE A 274 -7.27 -0.63 2.02
N GLU A 275 -7.18 0.67 2.35
CA GLU A 275 -8.24 1.63 2.05
C GLU A 275 -8.45 1.80 0.53
N LEU A 276 -7.36 1.78 -0.27
CA LEU A 276 -7.41 1.84 -1.74
C LEU A 276 -8.16 0.64 -2.35
N PHE A 277 -7.84 -0.58 -1.91
CA PHE A 277 -8.53 -1.79 -2.39
C PHE A 277 -9.96 -1.90 -1.83
N ASN A 278 -10.26 -1.26 -0.70
CA ASN A 278 -11.62 -1.03 -0.19
C ASN A 278 -12.33 0.15 -0.89
N GLY A 279 -11.97 0.44 -2.15
CA GLY A 279 -12.59 1.45 -3.00
C GLY A 279 -12.01 2.86 -2.89
N GLY A 280 -11.03 3.10 -2.00
CA GLY A 280 -10.30 4.36 -1.87
C GLY A 280 -11.08 5.53 -1.27
N VAL A 281 -12.26 5.29 -0.66
CA VAL A 281 -13.21 6.33 -0.22
C VAL A 281 -12.99 6.88 1.19
N SER A 282 -12.18 6.23 2.03
CA SER A 282 -12.02 6.55 3.45
C SER A 282 -10.58 6.47 3.92
N ASN A 283 -10.27 7.16 5.03
CA ASN A 283 -9.07 7.11 5.89
C ASN A 283 -7.67 7.28 5.25
N TRP A 284 -7.48 7.00 3.96
CA TRP A 284 -6.20 7.02 3.25
C TRP A 284 -5.46 8.35 3.40
N GLN A 285 -6.17 9.47 3.44
CA GLN A 285 -5.60 10.81 3.65
C GLN A 285 -4.82 10.92 4.96
N VAL A 286 -5.27 10.25 6.03
CA VAL A 286 -4.61 10.26 7.34
C VAL A 286 -3.33 9.43 7.31
N HIS A 287 -3.38 8.25 6.68
CA HIS A 287 -2.23 7.37 6.53
C HIS A 287 -1.18 7.96 5.57
N LEU A 288 -1.61 8.54 4.45
CA LEU A 288 -0.77 9.20 3.47
C LEU A 288 -0.06 10.41 4.08
N ARG A 289 -0.79 11.29 4.79
CA ARG A 289 -0.18 12.44 5.47
C ARG A 289 0.84 12.01 6.52
N ALA A 290 0.54 10.98 7.31
CA ALA A 290 1.47 10.44 8.31
C ALA A 290 2.74 9.85 7.65
N ALA A 291 2.61 9.21 6.50
CA ALA A 291 3.74 8.70 5.71
C ALA A 291 4.58 9.82 5.09
N SER A 292 3.93 10.88 4.60
CA SER A 292 4.60 12.06 4.05
C SER A 292 5.41 12.81 5.12
N GLU A 293 4.85 13.03 6.32
CA GLU A 293 5.62 13.58 7.46
C GLU A 293 6.84 12.72 7.80
N LEU A 294 6.68 11.38 7.79
CA LEU A 294 7.75 10.45 8.10
C LEU A 294 8.87 10.45 7.04
N ILE A 295 8.55 10.75 5.77
CA ILE A 295 9.54 10.94 4.70
C ILE A 295 10.41 12.18 4.92
N LEU A 296 9.83 13.27 5.45
CA LEU A 296 10.61 14.47 5.78
C LEU A 296 11.66 14.17 6.86
N VAL A 297 11.28 13.37 7.87
CA VAL A 297 12.20 12.87 8.91
C VAL A 297 13.26 11.92 8.30
N LEU A 298 12.85 10.96 7.48
CA LEU A 298 13.74 9.92 6.91
C LEU A 298 14.78 10.44 5.89
N HIS A 299 14.54 11.58 5.25
CA HIS A 299 15.51 12.21 4.34
C HIS A 299 16.16 13.47 4.95
N GLU A 300 16.12 13.60 6.28
CA GLU A 300 16.69 14.72 7.07
C GLU A 300 16.29 16.11 6.54
N VAL A 301 15.05 16.23 6.05
CA VAL A 301 14.45 17.47 5.57
C VAL A 301 13.96 18.27 6.78
N SER A 302 14.92 18.71 7.60
CA SER A 302 14.68 19.52 8.78
C SER A 302 14.08 20.89 8.42
N ASN A 303 13.36 21.48 9.38
CA ASN A 303 12.55 22.69 9.21
C ASN A 303 13.37 23.96 8.90
N GLY A 304 13.86 24.09 7.67
CA GLY A 304 14.49 25.29 7.11
C GLY A 304 13.50 26.12 6.29
N SER A 305 13.40 27.41 6.60
CA SER A 305 12.42 28.38 6.10
C SER A 305 12.09 28.31 4.60
N ILE A 306 10.79 28.40 4.29
CA ILE A 306 10.21 28.55 2.95
C ILE A 306 10.77 29.82 2.25
N PRO A 307 11.38 29.71 1.06
CA PRO A 307 11.46 30.80 0.10
C PRO A 307 10.21 30.79 -0.80
N GLY A 308 9.70 31.98 -1.16
CA GLY A 308 8.46 32.12 -1.91
C GLY A 308 8.52 31.69 -3.40
N PRO A 309 7.41 31.85 -4.14
CA PRO A 309 7.26 31.41 -5.53
C PRO A 309 8.31 31.91 -6.54
N GLU A 310 9.03 32.99 -6.22
CA GLU A 310 10.06 33.61 -7.06
C GLU A 310 11.25 32.67 -7.37
N THR A 311 11.47 31.63 -6.56
CA THR A 311 12.63 30.72 -6.66
C THR A 311 12.60 29.80 -7.90
N LEU A 312 11.48 29.74 -8.64
CA LEU A 312 11.36 28.92 -9.87
C LEU A 312 12.15 29.45 -11.08
N LEU A 313 12.74 30.65 -11.00
CA LEU A 313 13.41 31.30 -12.13
C LEU A 313 14.95 31.23 -12.14
N THR A 314 15.60 30.76 -11.07
CA THR A 314 17.06 30.89 -10.87
C THR A 314 17.83 29.58 -10.66
N SER A 315 17.19 28.41 -10.78
CA SER A 315 17.83 27.10 -10.55
C SER A 315 18.71 26.63 -11.74
N SER A 316 19.78 27.37 -12.05
CA SER A 316 20.73 27.02 -13.12
C SER A 316 22.23 27.22 -12.77
N GLN A 317 22.58 27.90 -11.67
CA GLN A 317 23.98 28.13 -11.26
C GLN A 317 24.21 28.05 -9.73
N CYS A 318 24.30 26.85 -9.16
CA CYS A 318 24.76 26.61 -7.78
C CYS A 318 25.63 25.35 -7.63
N PHE A 319 26.79 25.33 -8.30
CA PHE A 319 27.91 24.44 -7.94
C PHE A 319 29.19 25.28 -7.85
N ASN A 320 29.59 25.64 -6.61
CA ASN A 320 30.98 25.93 -6.21
C ASN A 320 31.03 26.38 -4.74
N ILE A 321 31.69 25.60 -3.89
CA ILE A 321 32.67 26.02 -2.86
C ILE A 321 33.30 24.74 -2.26
N PRO A 322 34.62 24.67 -1.97
CA PRO A 322 35.29 23.39 -1.69
C PRO A 322 35.76 23.21 -0.23
N GLY A 323 35.88 21.95 0.20
CA GLY A 323 36.94 21.51 1.12
C GLY A 323 36.58 21.19 2.58
N ALA A 324 36.22 19.93 2.84
CA ALA A 324 36.44 19.13 4.07
C ALA A 324 35.74 17.77 3.85
N GLY A 325 36.22 16.60 4.26
CA GLY A 325 37.46 16.17 4.91
C GLY A 325 37.25 14.69 5.28
N SER A 326 38.15 13.76 4.93
CA SER A 326 37.89 12.33 5.08
C SER A 326 38.02 11.82 6.53
N PRO A 327 37.23 10.80 6.89
CA PRO A 327 37.80 9.62 7.53
C PRO A 327 37.50 8.33 6.75
N GLU A 328 38.33 7.30 6.97
CA GLU A 328 38.18 5.98 6.35
C GLU A 328 37.16 5.12 7.10
N SER A 329 36.32 4.36 6.37
CA SER A 329 35.46 3.33 6.96
C SER A 329 35.11 2.23 5.94
N ILE A 330 36.11 1.40 5.63
CA ILE A 330 35.89 0.16 4.86
C ILE A 330 35.19 -0.87 5.77
N LEU A 331 34.28 -1.68 5.21
CA LEU A 331 33.47 -2.76 5.82
C LEU A 331 32.04 -2.42 6.32
N SER A 332 31.53 -1.18 6.25
CA SER A 332 30.11 -0.88 6.59
C SER A 332 29.11 -1.04 5.42
N GLU A 333 29.62 -1.04 4.19
CA GLU A 333 28.89 -0.86 2.93
C GLU A 333 27.79 -1.91 2.65
N SER A 334 27.91 -3.11 3.22
CA SER A 334 27.00 -4.25 3.01
C SER A 334 25.62 -4.07 3.67
N LEU A 335 25.55 -3.40 4.84
CA LEU A 335 24.30 -3.23 5.58
C LEU A 335 23.54 -1.98 5.14
N VAL A 336 24.23 -0.85 4.99
CA VAL A 336 23.67 0.43 4.52
C VAL A 336 22.98 0.29 3.15
N SER A 337 23.47 -0.63 2.31
CA SER A 337 22.92 -0.95 0.99
C SER A 337 21.46 -1.45 1.00
N ARG A 338 21.06 -2.28 1.99
CA ARG A 338 19.81 -3.06 1.90
C ARG A 338 18.55 -2.26 2.24
N ASP A 339 18.58 -1.52 3.34
CA ASP A 339 17.40 -0.78 3.79
C ASP A 339 17.23 0.55 3.03
N SER A 340 18.30 1.05 2.41
CA SER A 340 18.26 2.14 1.41
C SER A 340 17.34 1.82 0.22
N ALA A 341 17.39 0.60 -0.32
CA ALA A 341 16.53 0.18 -1.43
C ALA A 341 15.04 0.14 -1.04
N ALA A 342 14.73 -0.24 0.20
CA ALA A 342 13.37 -0.21 0.72
C ALA A 342 12.88 1.24 0.93
N LEU A 343 13.72 2.11 1.49
CA LEU A 343 13.42 3.53 1.63
C LEU A 343 13.13 4.19 0.28
N ASP A 344 13.93 3.92 -0.76
CA ASP A 344 13.74 4.49 -2.09
C ASP A 344 12.44 4.01 -2.74
N PHE A 345 12.13 2.72 -2.63
CA PHE A 345 10.88 2.14 -3.13
C PHE A 345 9.66 2.75 -2.44
N PHE A 346 9.66 2.81 -1.11
CA PHE A 346 8.54 3.33 -0.33
C PHE A 346 8.40 4.85 -0.44
N THR A 347 9.50 5.61 -0.53
CA THR A 347 9.45 7.05 -0.80
C THR A 347 8.83 7.32 -2.17
N GLY A 348 9.24 6.59 -3.21
CA GLY A 348 8.63 6.69 -4.53
C GLY A 348 7.14 6.34 -4.55
N ALA A 349 6.73 5.31 -3.80
CA ALA A 349 5.33 4.91 -3.68
C ALA A 349 4.45 5.97 -2.98
N ILE A 350 4.95 6.63 -1.92
CA ILE A 350 4.21 7.74 -1.30
C ILE A 350 4.15 8.95 -2.23
N ILE A 351 5.25 9.33 -2.87
CA ILE A 351 5.28 10.45 -3.84
C ILE A 351 4.28 10.24 -4.97
N TRP A 352 4.13 9.01 -5.48
CA TRP A 352 3.08 8.66 -6.45
C TRP A 352 1.67 8.93 -5.92
N MET A 353 1.35 8.43 -4.73
CA MET A 353 0.01 8.58 -4.14
C MET A 353 -0.30 10.03 -3.73
N ASP A 354 0.69 10.77 -3.23
CA ASP A 354 0.58 12.19 -2.87
C ASP A 354 0.44 13.09 -4.10
N ALA A 355 1.19 12.81 -5.18
CA ALA A 355 1.05 13.51 -6.46
C ALA A 355 -0.33 13.29 -7.09
N LEU A 356 -0.84 12.06 -7.12
CA LEU A 356 -2.13 11.76 -7.77
C LEU A 356 -3.36 12.16 -6.93
N ALA A 357 -3.21 12.27 -5.60
CA ALA A 357 -4.28 12.69 -4.69
C ALA A 357 -4.84 14.10 -4.97
N CYS A 358 -4.08 14.97 -5.64
CA CYS A 358 -4.43 16.38 -5.87
C CYS A 358 -5.78 16.61 -6.58
N VAL A 359 -6.16 15.71 -7.49
CA VAL A 359 -7.45 15.73 -8.20
C VAL A 359 -8.62 15.52 -7.24
N SER A 360 -8.43 14.67 -6.24
CA SER A 360 -9.49 14.29 -5.30
C SER A 360 -9.56 15.20 -4.07
N THR A 361 -8.45 15.84 -3.69
CA THR A 361 -8.42 16.84 -2.61
C THR A 361 -8.73 18.26 -3.09
N GLY A 362 -8.49 18.57 -4.38
CA GLY A 362 -8.52 19.93 -4.90
C GLY A 362 -7.36 20.82 -4.39
N SER A 363 -6.32 20.21 -3.80
CA SER A 363 -5.13 20.87 -3.26
C SER A 363 -3.86 20.43 -3.99
N HIS A 364 -2.76 21.14 -3.80
CA HIS A 364 -1.45 20.59 -4.13
C HIS A 364 -1.11 19.38 -3.23
N PRO A 365 -0.18 18.50 -3.67
CA PRO A 365 0.40 17.42 -2.86
C PRO A 365 1.03 17.96 -1.57
N TRP A 366 1.13 17.14 -0.52
CA TRP A 366 1.77 17.52 0.74
C TRP A 366 3.29 17.67 0.61
N LEU A 367 3.92 16.80 -0.18
CA LEU A 367 5.36 16.79 -0.45
C LEU A 367 5.73 17.59 -1.71
N SER A 368 4.85 18.46 -2.23
CA SER A 368 5.04 19.13 -3.54
C SER A 368 6.37 19.88 -3.68
N GLU A 369 6.84 20.52 -2.60
CA GLU A 369 8.13 21.24 -2.57
C GLU A 369 9.34 20.28 -2.62
N PHE A 370 9.16 19.04 -2.18
CA PHE A 370 10.20 18.02 -2.09
C PHE A 370 10.16 17.00 -3.22
N HIS A 371 9.04 16.87 -3.96
CA HIS A 371 8.90 15.98 -5.10
C HIS A 371 10.02 16.15 -6.13
N ASN A 372 10.31 17.39 -6.53
CA ASN A 372 11.44 17.65 -7.45
C ASN A 372 12.79 17.29 -6.82
N ARG A 373 13.05 17.69 -5.57
CA ARG A 373 14.32 17.40 -4.86
C ARG A 373 14.58 15.89 -4.73
N LEU A 374 13.57 15.12 -4.34
CA LEU A 374 13.67 13.67 -4.10
C LEU A 374 13.72 12.86 -5.40
N LEU A 375 12.92 13.22 -6.42
CA LEU A 375 12.90 12.51 -7.70
C LEU A 375 14.03 12.92 -8.66
N SER A 376 14.60 14.11 -8.54
CA SER A 376 15.76 14.56 -9.32
C SER A 376 17.11 14.17 -8.68
N ALA A 377 17.11 13.71 -7.41
CA ALA A 377 18.31 13.24 -6.71
C ALA A 377 19.01 12.11 -7.47
N LYS A 378 20.34 12.20 -7.58
CA LYS A 378 21.20 11.21 -8.26
C LYS A 378 21.82 10.25 -7.24
N ARG A 379 22.22 9.06 -7.70
CA ARG A 379 23.05 8.17 -6.88
C ARG A 379 24.51 8.70 -6.86
N PRO A 380 25.25 8.52 -5.75
CA PRO A 380 26.68 8.86 -5.72
C PRO A 380 27.45 8.10 -6.82
N GLY A 381 28.28 8.82 -7.58
CA GLY A 381 29.11 8.24 -8.65
C GLY A 381 28.38 7.73 -9.89
N SER A 382 27.06 7.94 -10.02
CA SER A 382 26.27 7.40 -11.14
C SER A 382 26.26 8.29 -12.38
N SER A 383 25.68 7.76 -13.48
CA SER A 383 25.52 8.51 -14.73
C SER A 383 24.50 9.66 -14.59
N LYS A 384 24.52 10.62 -15.52
CA LYS A 384 23.58 11.76 -15.53
C LYS A 384 22.09 11.35 -15.54
N SER A 385 21.75 10.13 -15.95
CA SER A 385 20.36 9.63 -15.97
C SER A 385 19.95 8.88 -14.70
N ASP A 386 20.88 8.26 -13.95
CA ASP A 386 20.53 7.35 -12.85
C ASP A 386 20.11 8.10 -11.56
N HIS A 387 18.80 8.23 -11.37
CA HIS A 387 18.19 8.80 -10.16
C HIS A 387 18.22 7.82 -8.99
N LYS A 388 18.22 8.33 -7.75
CA LYS A 388 18.14 7.50 -6.53
C LYS A 388 16.80 6.74 -6.49
N ILE A 389 15.70 7.49 -6.47
CA ILE A 389 14.32 6.98 -6.61
C ILE A 389 13.95 6.94 -8.10
N GLN A 390 13.35 5.84 -8.56
CA GLN A 390 12.96 5.65 -9.97
C GLN A 390 11.52 5.13 -10.07
N LEU A 391 10.57 6.04 -10.30
CA LEU A 391 9.16 5.69 -10.51
C LEU A 391 8.95 4.83 -11.76
N ALA A 392 9.87 4.86 -12.72
CA ALA A 392 9.88 3.97 -13.88
C ALA A 392 9.97 2.49 -13.49
N SER A 393 10.73 2.14 -12.43
CA SER A 393 10.85 0.76 -11.95
C SER A 393 9.89 0.40 -10.82
N ILE A 394 9.22 1.38 -10.19
CA ILE A 394 8.23 1.15 -9.12
C ILE A 394 6.80 1.14 -9.69
N MET A 395 6.46 2.14 -10.49
CA MET A 395 5.11 2.46 -11.00
C MET A 395 5.02 2.49 -12.53
N GLY A 396 6.10 2.14 -13.25
CA GLY A 396 6.10 2.10 -14.72
C GLY A 396 6.02 3.47 -15.41
N CYS A 397 6.28 4.57 -14.70
CA CYS A 397 6.15 5.92 -15.24
C CYS A 397 7.36 6.76 -14.86
N GLU A 398 7.92 7.51 -15.81
CA GLU A 398 9.08 8.36 -15.58
C GLU A 398 8.86 9.42 -14.49
N ASN A 399 9.91 9.64 -13.68
CA ASN A 399 9.91 10.58 -12.54
C ASN A 399 9.34 11.96 -12.89
N TRP A 400 9.65 12.45 -14.09
CA TRP A 400 9.32 13.81 -14.49
C TRP A 400 7.81 14.07 -14.58
N VAL A 401 6.97 13.05 -14.82
CA VAL A 401 5.53 13.25 -14.98
C VAL A 401 4.88 13.58 -13.64
N MET A 402 5.26 12.91 -12.54
CA MET A 402 4.75 13.23 -11.21
C MET A 402 5.22 14.61 -10.73
N ILE A 403 6.41 15.06 -11.16
CA ILE A 403 6.85 16.44 -10.93
C ILE A 403 5.91 17.42 -11.67
N MET A 404 5.59 17.18 -12.95
CA MET A 404 4.66 18.07 -13.68
C MET A 404 3.26 18.07 -13.06
N ILE A 405 2.69 16.92 -12.67
CA ILE A 405 1.37 16.87 -11.99
C ILE A 405 1.40 17.69 -10.69
N SER A 406 2.50 17.63 -9.94
CA SER A 406 2.68 18.39 -8.70
C SER A 406 2.77 19.91 -8.96
N GLU A 407 3.49 20.33 -10.00
CA GLU A 407 3.56 21.73 -10.43
C GLU A 407 2.20 22.26 -10.93
N ILE A 408 1.44 21.43 -11.66
CA ILE A 408 0.08 21.75 -12.11
C ILE A 408 -0.88 21.90 -10.92
N ALA A 409 -0.84 20.98 -9.95
CA ALA A 409 -1.66 21.04 -8.75
C ALA A 409 -1.32 22.24 -7.84
N TRP A 410 -0.04 22.61 -7.77
CA TRP A 410 0.43 23.85 -7.16
C TRP A 410 -0.13 25.08 -7.88
N LEU A 411 0.02 25.16 -9.22
CA LEU A 411 -0.48 26.24 -10.07
C LEU A 411 -1.99 26.46 -9.88
N GLY A 412 -2.79 25.40 -9.85
CA GLY A 412 -4.24 25.50 -9.60
C GLY A 412 -4.58 25.96 -8.19
N THR A 413 -3.80 25.56 -7.18
CA THR A 413 -4.00 26.02 -5.79
C THR A 413 -3.57 27.48 -5.62
N TRP A 414 -2.50 27.91 -6.30
CA TRP A 414 -2.03 29.29 -6.34
C TRP A 414 -3.03 30.19 -7.08
N ARG A 415 -3.57 29.77 -8.23
CA ARG A 415 -4.64 30.47 -8.96
C ARG A 415 -5.87 30.70 -8.08
N ARG A 416 -6.39 29.66 -7.42
CA ARG A 416 -7.56 29.77 -6.52
C ARG A 416 -7.31 30.67 -5.31
N LYS A 417 -6.08 30.74 -4.78
CA LYS A 417 -5.72 31.68 -3.70
C LYS A 417 -5.74 33.16 -4.15
N HIS A 418 -5.68 33.42 -5.45
CA HIS A 418 -5.66 34.76 -6.05
C HIS A 418 -6.86 34.98 -6.98
N GLU A 419 -7.98 34.26 -6.76
CA GLU A 419 -9.20 34.37 -7.59
C GLU A 419 -9.81 35.79 -7.59
N SER A 420 -9.61 36.55 -6.51
CA SER A 420 -9.97 37.97 -6.42
C SER A 420 -8.95 38.92 -7.05
N ASP A 421 -7.76 38.46 -7.43
CA ASP A 421 -6.73 39.29 -8.05
C ASP A 421 -7.01 39.45 -9.55
N SER A 422 -7.45 40.65 -9.93
CA SER A 422 -7.71 41.01 -11.31
C SER A 422 -6.59 41.81 -11.97
N THR A 423 -5.43 41.97 -11.33
CA THR A 423 -4.30 42.74 -11.87
C THR A 423 -3.80 42.16 -13.19
N ILE A 424 -3.20 43.03 -14.01
CA ILE A 424 -2.57 42.62 -15.28
C ILE A 424 -1.31 41.79 -14.99
N ASP A 425 -0.57 42.13 -13.93
CA ASP A 425 0.66 41.45 -13.51
C ASP A 425 0.40 39.98 -13.13
N PHE A 426 -0.54 39.72 -12.22
CA PHE A 426 -0.94 38.35 -11.85
C PHE A 426 -1.41 37.54 -13.07
N LYS A 427 -2.18 38.15 -13.99
CA LYS A 427 -2.64 37.50 -15.23
C LYS A 427 -1.49 37.16 -16.18
N GLN A 428 -0.51 38.05 -16.32
CA GLN A 428 0.71 37.78 -17.11
C GLN A 428 1.57 36.69 -16.47
N GLN A 429 1.74 36.70 -15.14
CA GLN A 429 2.46 35.67 -14.40
C GLN A 429 1.77 34.31 -14.53
N LEU A 430 0.44 34.26 -14.40
CA LEU A 430 -0.36 33.04 -14.57
C LEU A 430 -0.19 32.42 -15.96
N ILE A 431 -0.28 33.24 -17.02
CA ILE A 431 -0.04 32.80 -18.41
C ILE A 431 1.40 32.33 -18.60
N PHE A 432 2.39 33.04 -18.07
CA PHE A 432 3.80 32.65 -18.18
C PHE A 432 4.10 31.31 -17.48
N THR A 433 3.58 31.11 -16.27
CA THR A 433 3.75 29.86 -15.52
C THR A 433 3.02 28.69 -16.20
N GLU A 434 1.82 28.92 -16.73
CA GLU A 434 1.06 27.95 -17.55
C GLU A 434 1.89 27.50 -18.76
N GLN A 435 2.38 28.46 -19.55
CA GLN A 435 3.15 28.18 -20.77
C GLN A 435 4.49 27.50 -20.46
N ASN A 436 5.15 27.83 -19.35
CA ASN A 436 6.37 27.17 -18.90
C ASN A 436 6.12 25.68 -18.58
N ILE A 437 5.07 25.40 -17.81
CA ILE A 437 4.67 24.03 -17.44
C ILE A 437 4.23 23.25 -18.69
N ARG A 438 3.40 23.84 -19.56
CA ARG A 438 2.96 23.24 -20.83
C ARG A 438 4.15 22.89 -21.74
N GLY A 439 5.01 23.87 -22.04
CA GLY A 439 6.17 23.67 -22.92
C GLY A 439 7.16 22.63 -22.38
N ARG A 440 7.36 22.56 -21.05
CA ARG A 440 8.15 21.50 -20.40
C ARG A 440 7.51 20.12 -20.55
N LEU A 441 6.20 20.02 -20.34
CA LEU A 441 5.42 18.78 -20.42
C LEU A 441 5.38 18.26 -21.86
N GLU A 442 5.07 19.11 -22.83
CA GLU A 442 5.03 18.78 -24.27
C GLU A 442 6.42 18.41 -24.80
N SER A 443 7.47 19.17 -24.50
CA SER A 443 8.84 18.90 -24.97
C SER A 443 9.45 17.61 -24.40
N LYS A 444 8.97 17.15 -23.23
CA LYS A 444 9.34 15.83 -22.69
C LYS A 444 8.46 14.72 -23.29
N ASN A 445 7.15 14.95 -23.41
CA ASN A 445 6.21 13.98 -23.95
C ASN A 445 6.50 13.65 -25.43
N SER A 446 6.90 14.63 -26.24
CA SER A 446 7.32 14.42 -27.64
C SER A 446 8.45 13.39 -27.73
N LYS A 447 9.52 13.56 -26.92
CA LYS A 447 10.67 12.66 -26.89
C LYS A 447 10.30 11.24 -26.43
N THR A 448 9.43 11.13 -25.43
CA THR A 448 8.87 9.84 -24.99
C THR A 448 8.07 9.17 -26.11
N LEU A 449 7.26 9.93 -26.85
CA LEU A 449 6.46 9.43 -27.97
C LEU A 449 7.32 9.05 -29.19
N GLU A 450 8.34 9.83 -29.51
CA GLU A 450 9.35 9.56 -30.54
C GLU A 450 10.07 8.23 -30.27
N GLU A 451 10.53 8.02 -29.04
CA GLU A 451 11.20 6.77 -28.63
C GLU A 451 10.23 5.58 -28.61
N LEU A 452 8.99 5.77 -28.15
CA LEU A 452 7.92 4.77 -28.19
C LEU A 452 7.59 4.36 -29.64
N HIS A 453 7.51 5.32 -30.57
CA HIS A 453 7.26 5.08 -31.98
C HIS A 453 8.45 4.41 -32.67
N ALA A 454 9.69 4.79 -32.35
CA ALA A 454 10.89 4.11 -32.86
C ALA A 454 10.91 2.63 -32.44
N LEU A 455 10.68 2.35 -31.15
CA LEU A 455 10.61 0.98 -30.63
C LEU A 455 9.46 0.18 -31.24
N ARG A 456 8.27 0.78 -31.40
CA ARG A 456 7.12 0.12 -32.04
C ARG A 456 7.30 -0.11 -33.54
N SER A 457 8.05 0.75 -34.23
CA SER A 457 8.37 0.60 -35.65
C SER A 457 9.22 -0.66 -35.88
N ILE A 458 10.29 -0.84 -35.08
CA ILE A 458 11.18 -2.01 -35.13
C ILE A 458 10.41 -3.33 -34.96
N HIS A 459 9.46 -3.37 -34.03
CA HIS A 459 8.68 -4.58 -33.73
C HIS A 459 7.32 -4.66 -34.45
N ARG A 460 6.99 -3.70 -35.33
CA ARG A 460 5.67 -3.55 -35.98
C ARG A 460 4.48 -3.54 -35.01
N GLY A 461 4.69 -3.06 -33.79
CA GLY A 461 3.74 -3.17 -32.68
C GLY A 461 4.45 -3.15 -31.32
N THR A 462 3.83 -3.74 -30.30
CA THR A 462 4.48 -3.94 -29.00
C THR A 462 5.59 -5.00 -29.12
N PRO A 463 6.78 -4.82 -28.51
CA PRO A 463 7.82 -5.83 -28.47
C PRO A 463 7.31 -7.17 -27.90
N PRO A 464 7.86 -8.33 -28.31
CA PRO A 464 7.43 -9.61 -27.77
C PRO A 464 7.69 -9.72 -26.26
N PHE A 465 6.71 -10.22 -25.50
CA PHE A 465 6.75 -10.27 -24.02
C PHE A 465 7.98 -11.01 -23.45
N TYR A 466 8.49 -12.03 -24.16
CA TYR A 466 9.68 -12.78 -23.76
C TYR A 466 10.99 -11.97 -23.89
N VAL A 467 10.99 -10.81 -24.54
CA VAL A 467 12.11 -9.86 -24.56
C VAL A 467 11.90 -8.82 -23.46
N THR A 468 11.98 -9.29 -22.21
CA THR A 468 11.52 -8.58 -21.00
C THR A 468 12.03 -7.14 -20.90
N GLU A 469 13.30 -6.87 -21.23
CA GLU A 469 13.86 -5.52 -21.19
C GLU A 469 13.17 -4.55 -22.16
N LEU A 470 12.96 -4.96 -23.43
CA LEU A 470 12.28 -4.13 -24.43
C LEU A 470 10.78 -4.01 -24.16
N TYR A 471 10.15 -5.06 -23.64
CA TYR A 471 8.74 -5.02 -23.22
C TYR A 471 8.53 -4.06 -22.04
N ASN A 472 9.42 -4.10 -21.04
CA ASN A 472 9.41 -3.18 -19.91
C ASN A 472 9.67 -1.75 -20.37
N LYS A 473 10.66 -1.52 -21.25
CA LYS A 473 10.94 -0.18 -21.80
C LYS A 473 9.74 0.38 -22.59
N HIS A 474 9.11 -0.43 -23.44
CA HIS A 474 7.88 -0.06 -24.15
C HIS A 474 6.76 0.30 -23.17
N THR A 475 6.55 -0.51 -22.14
CA THR A 475 5.56 -0.28 -21.10
C THR A 475 5.82 1.05 -20.38
N ILE A 476 7.06 1.32 -19.96
CA ILE A 476 7.45 2.56 -19.28
C ILE A 476 7.17 3.78 -20.15
N LEU A 477 7.60 3.75 -21.42
CA LEU A 477 7.37 4.85 -22.37
C LEU A 477 5.87 5.06 -22.62
N LEU A 478 5.09 3.98 -22.75
CA LEU A 478 3.65 4.04 -23.00
C LEU A 478 2.85 4.59 -21.80
N ILE A 479 3.10 4.10 -20.59
CA ILE A 479 2.43 4.58 -19.37
C ILE A 479 2.83 6.03 -19.10
N THR A 480 4.11 6.38 -19.27
CA THR A 480 4.61 7.77 -19.20
C THR A 480 3.86 8.68 -20.18
N HIS A 481 3.69 8.26 -21.44
CA HIS A 481 2.97 9.02 -22.46
C HIS A 481 1.48 9.21 -22.11
N ILE A 482 0.80 8.17 -21.63
CA ILE A 482 -0.61 8.24 -21.20
C ILE A 482 -0.79 9.22 -20.03
N PHE A 483 0.05 9.11 -18.99
CA PHE A 483 -0.01 10.06 -17.86
C PHE A 483 0.35 11.48 -18.30
N ALA A 484 1.28 11.68 -19.25
CA ALA A 484 1.62 13.00 -19.76
C ALA A 484 0.47 13.64 -20.58
N CYS A 485 -0.23 12.87 -21.42
CA CYS A 485 -1.42 13.34 -22.13
C CYS A 485 -2.57 13.69 -21.16
N ALA A 486 -2.82 12.86 -20.14
CA ALA A 486 -3.78 13.19 -19.08
C ALA A 486 -3.33 14.39 -18.21
N SER A 487 -2.02 14.59 -18.02
CA SER A 487 -1.48 15.76 -17.31
C SER A 487 -1.72 17.06 -18.08
N LEU A 488 -1.69 17.03 -19.42
CA LEU A 488 -2.06 18.19 -20.24
C LEU A 488 -3.55 18.55 -20.02
N ILE A 489 -4.44 17.55 -19.99
CA ILE A 489 -5.86 17.76 -19.66
C ILE A 489 -6.02 18.34 -18.25
N TYR A 490 -5.26 17.82 -17.27
CA TYR A 490 -5.27 18.33 -15.90
C TYR A 490 -4.79 19.78 -15.80
N LEU A 491 -3.80 20.21 -16.60
CA LEU A 491 -3.40 21.61 -16.70
C LEU A 491 -4.54 22.50 -17.22
N GLN A 492 -5.27 22.03 -18.25
CA GLN A 492 -6.41 22.77 -18.81
C GLN A 492 -7.55 22.91 -17.78
N MET A 493 -7.89 21.84 -17.05
CA MET A 493 -8.81 21.88 -15.89
C MET A 493 -8.33 22.84 -14.79
N VAL A 494 -7.01 22.91 -14.56
CA VAL A 494 -6.42 23.75 -13.52
C VAL A 494 -6.52 25.24 -13.85
N ILE A 495 -6.53 25.60 -15.14
CA ILE A 495 -6.52 26.99 -15.62
C ILE A 495 -7.90 27.53 -15.96
N THR A 496 -8.80 26.72 -16.51
CA THR A 496 -10.08 27.17 -17.09
C THR A 496 -11.27 26.60 -16.33
N ASP A 497 -12.08 27.45 -15.71
CA ASP A 497 -13.19 27.02 -14.83
C ASP A 497 -14.45 26.54 -15.57
N ASN A 498 -14.63 26.99 -16.81
CA ASN A 498 -15.73 26.58 -17.70
C ASN A 498 -15.14 26.07 -19.02
N LEU A 499 -14.66 24.82 -19.01
CA LEU A 499 -14.11 24.17 -20.20
C LEU A 499 -15.18 23.98 -21.29
N LEU A 500 -14.81 24.27 -22.52
CA LEU A 500 -15.53 23.89 -23.74
C LEU A 500 -14.92 22.59 -24.32
N PRO A 501 -15.67 21.78 -25.09
CA PRO A 501 -15.13 20.61 -25.78
C PRO A 501 -13.88 20.94 -26.61
N GLU A 502 -13.92 22.06 -27.32
CA GLU A 502 -12.85 22.52 -28.20
C GLU A 502 -11.52 22.81 -27.45
N ASP A 503 -11.58 23.11 -26.15
CA ASP A 503 -10.38 23.29 -25.30
C ASP A 503 -9.62 21.97 -25.06
N VAL A 504 -10.28 20.81 -25.20
CA VAL A 504 -9.79 19.50 -24.75
C VAL A 504 -9.85 18.41 -25.80
N ASP A 505 -10.59 18.54 -26.89
CA ASP A 505 -10.79 17.48 -27.91
C ASP A 505 -9.49 16.89 -28.46
N MET A 506 -8.49 17.73 -28.79
CA MET A 506 -7.17 17.29 -29.24
C MET A 506 -6.43 16.47 -28.16
N MET A 507 -6.62 16.84 -26.90
CA MET A 507 -5.94 16.29 -25.73
C MET A 507 -6.58 14.94 -25.35
N LEU A 508 -7.91 14.86 -25.44
CA LEU A 508 -8.71 13.63 -25.36
C LEU A 508 -8.31 12.67 -26.49
N HIS A 509 -8.28 13.12 -27.75
CA HIS A 509 -7.89 12.31 -28.90
C HIS A 509 -6.51 11.67 -28.73
N ASN A 510 -5.52 12.47 -28.30
CA ASN A 510 -4.17 11.97 -28.03
C ASN A 510 -4.15 10.98 -26.85
N THR A 511 -4.88 11.25 -25.77
CA THR A 511 -4.97 10.32 -24.62
C THR A 511 -5.63 9.00 -25.01
N ILE A 512 -6.71 9.03 -25.79
CA ILE A 512 -7.43 7.85 -26.28
C ILE A 512 -6.54 7.04 -27.22
N ASN A 513 -5.81 7.68 -28.14
CA ASN A 513 -4.87 6.99 -29.02
C ASN A 513 -3.71 6.35 -28.25
N ALA A 514 -3.17 7.03 -27.24
CA ALA A 514 -2.18 6.47 -26.33
C ALA A 514 -2.74 5.24 -25.57
N MET A 515 -3.98 5.31 -25.07
CA MET A 515 -4.63 4.17 -24.43
C MET A 515 -4.90 3.00 -25.40
N ARG A 516 -5.22 3.26 -26.67
CA ARG A 516 -5.35 2.23 -27.73
C ARG A 516 -4.04 1.51 -28.06
N MET A 517 -2.88 2.03 -27.62
CA MET A 517 -1.57 1.39 -27.83
C MET A 517 -1.25 0.30 -26.80
N ILE A 518 -2.09 0.11 -25.77
CA ILE A 518 -1.92 -0.87 -24.68
C ILE A 518 -2.02 -2.32 -25.18
N PRO A 519 -1.03 -3.19 -24.86
CA PRO A 519 -1.03 -4.59 -25.30
C PRO A 519 -1.92 -5.53 -24.48
N ASN A 520 -2.30 -5.16 -23.26
CA ASN A 520 -3.06 -6.00 -22.34
C ASN A 520 -4.11 -5.16 -21.59
N PRO A 521 -5.43 -5.41 -21.76
CA PRO A 521 -6.49 -4.66 -21.08
C PRO A 521 -6.35 -4.59 -19.55
N GLN A 522 -5.72 -5.56 -18.89
CA GLN A 522 -5.55 -5.51 -17.44
C GLN A 522 -4.67 -4.33 -16.98
N MET A 523 -3.83 -3.77 -17.87
CA MET A 523 -3.01 -2.59 -17.56
C MET A 523 -3.85 -1.37 -17.17
N PHE A 524 -5.12 -1.28 -17.59
CA PHE A 524 -6.01 -0.18 -17.25
C PHE A 524 -6.31 -0.03 -15.74
N ARG A 525 -6.14 -1.09 -14.95
CA ARG A 525 -6.25 -1.02 -13.47
C ARG A 525 -5.16 -0.15 -12.82
N GLY A 526 -4.01 0.04 -13.48
CA GLY A 526 -2.96 0.98 -13.07
C GLY A 526 -3.03 2.34 -13.79
N LEU A 527 -4.17 2.64 -14.42
CA LEU A 527 -4.42 3.89 -15.17
C LEU A 527 -5.68 4.60 -14.66
N VAL A 528 -6.08 4.36 -13.41
CA VAL A 528 -7.32 4.89 -12.82
C VAL A 528 -7.31 6.43 -12.80
N TRP A 529 -6.17 7.07 -12.57
CA TRP A 529 -6.05 8.53 -12.63
C TRP A 529 -6.20 9.07 -14.06
N PRO A 530 -5.44 8.64 -15.09
CA PRO A 530 -5.66 9.05 -16.48
C PRO A 530 -7.08 8.80 -17.00
N LEU A 531 -7.66 7.63 -16.66
CA LEU A 531 -9.05 7.30 -17.04
C LEU A 531 -10.05 8.28 -16.41
N SER A 532 -9.86 8.65 -15.15
CA SER A 532 -10.76 9.60 -14.47
C SER A 532 -10.60 11.02 -15.00
N VAL A 533 -9.36 11.50 -15.17
CA VAL A 533 -9.06 12.87 -15.63
C VAL A 533 -9.54 13.10 -17.07
N ALA A 534 -9.18 12.21 -18.00
CA ALA A 534 -9.60 12.34 -19.39
C ALA A 534 -11.07 11.95 -19.58
N GLY A 535 -11.48 10.79 -19.04
CA GLY A 535 -12.81 10.24 -19.27
C GLY A 535 -13.94 11.09 -18.70
N CYS A 536 -13.72 11.83 -17.61
CA CYS A 536 -14.78 12.70 -17.08
C CYS A 536 -15.15 13.86 -18.02
N LEU A 537 -14.22 14.28 -18.90
CA LEU A 537 -14.39 15.35 -19.87
C LEU A 537 -14.80 14.85 -21.26
N ALA A 538 -14.97 13.55 -21.47
CA ALA A 538 -15.50 13.00 -22.71
C ALA A 538 -16.94 13.51 -22.96
N SER A 539 -17.10 14.36 -23.97
CA SER A 539 -18.38 14.96 -24.39
C SER A 539 -19.12 14.08 -25.40
N SER A 540 -18.39 13.52 -26.36
CA SER A 540 -18.96 12.72 -27.44
C SER A 540 -19.40 11.33 -26.94
N LYS A 541 -20.49 10.80 -27.50
CA LYS A 541 -20.95 9.44 -27.19
C LYS A 541 -19.89 8.38 -27.52
N GLN A 542 -19.06 8.60 -28.53
CA GLN A 542 -18.01 7.67 -28.93
C GLN A 542 -16.90 7.57 -27.89
N ASP A 543 -16.49 8.72 -27.33
CA ASP A 543 -15.44 8.76 -26.32
C ASP A 543 -15.96 8.30 -24.95
N GLN A 544 -17.20 8.66 -24.61
CA GLN A 544 -17.88 8.11 -23.42
C GLN A 544 -17.98 6.58 -23.47
N GLU A 545 -18.29 5.97 -24.63
CA GLU A 545 -18.31 4.50 -24.75
C GLU A 545 -16.90 3.90 -24.63
N PHE A 546 -15.87 4.51 -25.25
CA PHE A 546 -14.49 4.05 -25.11
C PHE A 546 -14.02 4.02 -23.64
N PHE A 547 -14.23 5.12 -22.89
CA PHE A 547 -13.87 5.17 -21.47
C PHE A 547 -14.74 4.24 -20.62
N ARG A 548 -16.00 4.00 -21.00
CA ARG A 548 -16.93 3.06 -20.34
C ARG A 548 -16.51 1.60 -20.52
N GLU A 549 -16.20 1.17 -21.74
CA GLU A 549 -15.69 -0.18 -22.04
C GLU A 549 -14.36 -0.44 -21.32
N THR A 550 -13.41 0.49 -21.48
CA THR A 550 -12.08 0.43 -20.87
C THR A 550 -12.16 0.32 -19.35
N SER A 551 -12.96 1.18 -18.71
CA SER A 551 -13.13 1.17 -17.25
C SER A 551 -13.90 -0.05 -16.76
N ARG A 552 -14.87 -0.56 -17.52
CA ARG A 552 -15.54 -1.85 -17.22
C ARG A 552 -14.57 -3.03 -17.28
N GLY A 553 -13.58 -2.99 -18.19
CA GLY A 553 -12.47 -3.95 -18.21
C GLY A 553 -11.65 -3.91 -16.92
N ALA A 554 -11.22 -2.72 -16.50
CA ALA A 554 -10.49 -2.53 -15.23
C ALA A 554 -11.32 -2.95 -14.00
N VAL A 555 -12.63 -2.66 -13.99
CA VAL A 555 -13.55 -3.13 -12.94
C VAL A 555 -13.58 -4.66 -12.88
N THR A 556 -13.70 -5.34 -14.03
CA THR A 556 -13.71 -6.82 -14.11
C THR A 556 -12.39 -7.45 -13.62
N ASP A 557 -11.23 -6.84 -13.93
CA ASP A 557 -9.94 -7.29 -13.36
C ASP A 557 -9.86 -7.05 -11.84
N SER A 558 -10.45 -5.95 -11.36
CA SER A 558 -10.44 -5.57 -9.95
C SER A 558 -11.44 -6.31 -9.05
N ARG A 559 -12.55 -6.79 -9.62
CA ARG A 559 -13.71 -7.34 -8.89
C ARG A 559 -14.16 -6.37 -7.78
N SER A 560 -14.04 -6.77 -6.51
CA SER A 560 -14.28 -5.93 -5.33
C SER A 560 -13.00 -5.45 -4.62
N PHE A 561 -11.82 -5.61 -5.23
CA PHE A 561 -10.50 -5.32 -4.66
C PHE A 561 -9.81 -4.21 -5.47
N GLY A 562 -10.28 -2.98 -5.32
CA GLY A 562 -9.76 -1.82 -6.05
C GLY A 562 -10.65 -0.58 -6.02
N ASN A 563 -10.02 0.56 -6.32
CA ASN A 563 -10.66 1.85 -6.58
C ASN A 563 -11.33 1.94 -7.96
N SER A 564 -11.08 0.99 -8.89
CA SER A 564 -11.60 1.06 -10.26
C SER A 564 -13.14 1.09 -10.33
N SER A 565 -13.83 0.42 -9.39
CA SER A 565 -15.29 0.53 -9.22
C SER A 565 -15.74 1.90 -8.74
N SER A 566 -14.93 2.61 -7.96
CA SER A 566 -15.18 3.99 -7.53
C SER A 566 -14.96 4.96 -8.70
N ALA A 567 -13.86 4.81 -9.45
CA ALA A 567 -13.56 5.62 -10.62
C ALA A 567 -14.61 5.48 -11.73
N PHE A 568 -15.09 4.27 -11.99
CA PHE A 568 -16.20 4.05 -12.93
C PHE A 568 -17.49 4.78 -12.51
N LYS A 569 -17.78 4.89 -11.21
CA LYS A 569 -18.92 5.69 -10.71
C LYS A 569 -18.71 7.19 -10.91
N ILE A 570 -17.47 7.69 -10.81
CA ILE A 570 -17.16 9.09 -11.15
C ILE A 570 -17.45 9.33 -12.64
N LEU A 571 -17.00 8.46 -13.54
CA LEU A 571 -17.26 8.60 -14.98
C LEU A 571 -18.75 8.62 -15.32
N GLU A 572 -19.53 7.64 -14.86
CA GLU A 572 -20.98 7.62 -15.08
C GLU A 572 -21.66 8.87 -14.51
N LYS A 573 -21.20 9.36 -13.35
CA LYS A 573 -21.76 10.56 -12.72
C LYS A 573 -21.36 11.84 -13.44
N SER A 574 -20.13 12.00 -13.94
CA SER A 574 -19.73 13.21 -14.67
C SER A 574 -20.55 13.33 -15.95
N TRP A 575 -20.77 12.23 -16.68
CA TRP A 575 -21.61 12.23 -17.90
C TRP A 575 -23.10 12.45 -17.60
N GLU A 576 -23.61 12.03 -16.43
CA GLU A 576 -24.94 12.40 -15.95
C GLU A 576 -25.05 13.91 -15.70
N LEU A 577 -24.05 14.49 -15.02
CA LEU A 577 -23.98 15.92 -14.72
C LEU A 577 -23.82 16.77 -15.99
N GLN A 578 -22.98 16.36 -16.94
CA GLN A 578 -22.85 17.03 -18.25
C GLN A 578 -24.19 17.11 -18.98
N ARG A 579 -24.94 15.99 -19.04
CA ARG A 579 -26.29 15.94 -19.65
C ARG A 579 -27.33 16.78 -18.89
N ARG A 580 -27.15 16.98 -17.58
CA ARG A 580 -28.01 17.82 -16.73
C ARG A 580 -27.74 19.31 -16.92
N GLU A 581 -26.47 19.70 -17.10
CA GLU A 581 -26.01 21.10 -17.01
C GLU A 581 -25.60 21.71 -18.36
N GLY A 582 -25.50 20.92 -19.43
CA GLY A 582 -25.19 21.41 -20.78
C GLY A 582 -23.75 21.91 -20.97
N ARG A 583 -22.83 21.53 -20.08
CA ARG A 583 -21.42 21.95 -20.03
C ARG A 583 -20.52 20.77 -19.65
N LEU A 584 -19.21 20.90 -19.85
CA LEU A 584 -18.24 19.92 -19.33
C LEU A 584 -18.20 19.92 -17.79
N ILE A 585 -18.01 18.73 -17.22
CA ILE A 585 -17.92 18.50 -15.77
C ILE A 585 -16.71 17.61 -15.52
N ASP A 586 -15.68 18.13 -14.85
CA ASP A 586 -14.46 17.38 -14.59
C ASP A 586 -14.57 16.41 -13.39
N CYS A 587 -13.55 15.59 -13.19
CA CYS A 587 -13.48 14.62 -12.10
C CYS A 587 -13.44 15.26 -10.70
N THR A 588 -12.79 16.40 -10.52
CA THR A 588 -12.74 17.17 -9.26
C THR A 588 -14.12 17.70 -8.88
N MET A 589 -14.86 18.27 -9.83
CA MET A 589 -16.25 18.69 -9.63
C MET A 589 -17.14 17.49 -9.27
N THR A 590 -16.98 16.38 -10.00
CA THR A 590 -17.79 15.18 -9.82
C THR A 590 -17.55 14.50 -8.46
N ILE A 591 -16.28 14.38 -8.03
CA ILE A 591 -15.91 13.85 -6.70
C ILE A 591 -16.52 14.70 -5.57
N ARG A 592 -16.57 16.02 -5.74
CA ARG A 592 -17.18 16.97 -4.80
C ARG A 592 -18.71 16.81 -4.73
N GLU A 593 -19.41 16.74 -5.86
CA GLU A 593 -20.87 16.44 -5.92
C GLU A 593 -21.19 15.07 -5.30
N MET A 594 -20.29 14.09 -5.44
CA MET A 594 -20.39 12.77 -4.79
C MET A 594 -20.08 12.78 -3.28
N GLY A 595 -19.76 13.94 -2.68
CA GLY A 595 -19.48 14.07 -1.24
C GLY A 595 -18.34 13.17 -0.74
N SER A 596 -17.40 12.83 -1.62
CA SER A 596 -16.39 11.79 -1.43
C SER A 596 -14.97 12.34 -1.64
N CYS A 597 -13.94 11.59 -1.23
CA CYS A 597 -12.56 11.87 -1.58
C CYS A 597 -11.85 10.55 -1.90
N ILE A 598 -11.69 10.24 -3.19
CA ILE A 598 -11.30 8.90 -3.69
C ILE A 598 -9.83 8.91 -4.09
N LEU A 599 -9.00 8.02 -3.54
CA LEU A 599 -7.62 7.90 -4.01
C LEU A 599 -7.57 7.25 -5.41
N LEU A 600 -7.27 8.06 -6.43
CA LEU A 600 -7.16 7.65 -7.83
C LEU A 600 -5.70 7.31 -8.14
N VAL A 601 -5.40 6.02 -8.12
CA VAL A 601 -4.07 5.38 -8.28
C VAL A 601 -4.27 4.13 -9.13
#